data_AF-A0A512L7J9-F1
#
_entry.id   AF-A0A512L7J9-F1
#
_cell.length_a   1.000
_cell.length_b   1.000
_cell.length_c   1.000
_cell.angle_alpha   90.00
_cell.angle_beta   90.00
_cell.angle_gamma   90.00
#
_symmetry.space_group_name_H-M   'P 1'
#
loop_
_entity.id
_entity.type
_entity.pdbx_description
1 polymer ?
#
loop_
_entity_poly.entity_id
_entity_poly.type
_entity_poly.pdbx_seq_one_letter_code
_entity_poly.pdbx_strand_id
1 'polypeptide(L)'
;MELFKKTLNPVAALAIIAVLDIFLFLVVGAWTVGGGETMMTGLIAKFFMGGAIDRIPFWNVAFPPDPYYWKIYISLGMVFGAFVGAVLSKEFCWRMPHRLTEWVMITIGGLLMGIGIRLAFVCNVSTFFGLTPEMNLGGYLAVSGILAGTWVGTWIYKKNLEG
;
A
#
# COMPACT_ATOMS: atom_id res chain seq x y z
N MET A 1 5.74 -21.04 -21.31
CA MET A 1 5.41 -20.03 -20.28
C MET A 1 4.71 -20.72 -19.11
N GLU A 2 5.40 -21.61 -18.39
CA GLU A 2 4.84 -22.32 -17.23
C GLU A 2 5.09 -21.59 -15.90
N LEU A 3 6.05 -20.64 -15.90
CA LEU A 3 6.50 -19.91 -14.72
C LEU A 3 5.40 -19.01 -14.10
N PHE A 4 4.44 -18.55 -14.92
CA PHE A 4 3.30 -17.73 -14.49
C PHE A 4 2.04 -18.55 -14.20
N LYS A 5 1.99 -19.84 -14.56
CA LYS A 5 0.80 -20.69 -14.32
C LYS A 5 0.82 -21.38 -12.96
N LYS A 6 1.98 -21.40 -12.29
CA LYS A 6 2.18 -22.07 -11.01
C LYS A 6 2.62 -21.01 -10.01
N THR A 7 2.03 -21.01 -8.82
CA THR A 7 2.50 -20.15 -7.73
C THR A 7 3.97 -20.41 -7.48
N LEU A 8 4.79 -19.36 -7.53
CA LEU A 8 6.22 -19.47 -7.25
C LEU A 8 6.40 -20.00 -5.82
N ASN A 9 7.48 -20.75 -5.58
CA ASN A 9 7.83 -21.15 -4.22
C ASN A 9 7.96 -19.88 -3.36
N PRO A 10 7.28 -19.78 -2.20
CA PRO A 10 7.29 -18.57 -1.38
C PRO A 10 8.69 -18.14 -0.96
N VAL A 11 9.60 -19.09 -0.72
CA VAL A 11 10.99 -18.79 -0.37
C VAL A 11 11.72 -18.13 -1.56
N ALA A 12 11.52 -18.66 -2.76
CA ALA A 12 12.12 -18.09 -3.98
C ALA A 12 11.53 -16.71 -4.28
N ALA A 13 10.22 -16.52 -4.12
CA ALA A 13 9.57 -15.23 -4.32
C ALA A 13 10.09 -14.18 -3.32
N LEU A 14 10.19 -14.52 -2.03
CA LEU A 14 10.71 -13.63 -1.00
C LEU A 14 12.19 -13.31 -1.23
N ALA A 15 13.00 -14.27 -1.66
CA ALA A 15 14.40 -14.03 -1.99
C ALA A 15 14.56 -13.05 -3.16
N ILE A 16 13.75 -13.20 -4.22
CA ILE A 16 13.75 -12.27 -5.36
C ILE A 16 13.33 -10.86 -4.90
N ILE A 17 12.26 -10.76 -4.12
CA ILE A 17 11.79 -9.47 -3.58
C ILE A 17 12.87 -8.83 -2.72
N ALA A 18 13.52 -9.58 -1.83
CA ALA A 18 14.58 -9.06 -0.98
C ALA A 18 15.77 -8.50 -1.78
N VAL A 19 16.21 -9.21 -2.83
CA VAL A 19 17.30 -8.73 -3.69
C VAL A 19 16.90 -7.44 -4.43
N LEU A 20 15.67 -7.40 -4.97
CA LEU A 20 15.15 -6.21 -5.66
C LEU A 20 14.96 -5.02 -4.71
N ASP A 21 14.51 -5.27 -3.49
CA ASP A 21 14.33 -4.26 -2.45
C ASP A 21 15.68 -3.68 -2.00
N ILE A 22 16.70 -4.52 -1.80
CA ILE A 22 18.07 -4.05 -1.52
C ILE A 22 18.57 -3.14 -2.65
N PHE A 23 18.37 -3.55 -3.90
CA PHE A 23 18.77 -2.73 -5.05
C PHE A 23 18.02 -1.39 -5.09
N LEU A 24 16.70 -1.42 -4.87
CA LEU A 24 15.87 -0.22 -4.81
C LEU A 24 16.29 0.72 -3.67
N PHE A 25 16.57 0.15 -2.49
CA PHE A 25 17.03 0.89 -1.32
C PHE A 25 18.36 1.61 -1.59
N LEU A 26 19.30 0.94 -2.28
CA LEU A 26 20.60 1.52 -2.63
C LEU A 26 20.52 2.61 -3.69
N VAL A 27 19.61 2.49 -4.67
CA VAL A 27 19.51 3.43 -5.80
C VAL A 27 18.62 4.64 -5.48
N VAL A 28 17.50 4.41 -4.81
CA VAL A 28 16.45 5.42 -4.62
C VAL A 28 16.11 5.64 -3.15
N GLY A 29 16.01 4.56 -2.37
CA GLY A 29 15.68 4.59 -0.95
C GLY A 29 14.55 3.63 -0.59
N ALA A 30 14.07 3.72 0.65
CA ALA A 30 13.13 2.77 1.21
C ALA A 30 11.82 2.64 0.42
N TRP A 31 11.41 1.39 0.17
CA TRP A 31 10.13 1.08 -0.45
C TRP A 31 8.98 1.49 0.48
N THR A 32 8.21 2.49 0.06
CA THR A 32 7.01 2.92 0.78
C THR A 32 5.93 3.41 -0.17
N VAL A 33 4.70 2.97 0.10
CA VAL A 33 3.52 3.24 -0.72
C VAL A 33 2.76 4.46 -0.20
N GLY A 34 2.69 4.61 1.13
CA GLY A 34 1.89 5.66 1.77
C GLY A 34 2.26 7.07 1.32
N GLY A 35 3.55 7.36 1.12
CA GLY A 35 4.02 8.65 0.61
C GLY A 35 3.60 8.94 -0.84
N GLY A 36 3.63 7.92 -1.71
CA GLY A 36 3.20 8.05 -3.11
C GLY A 36 1.70 8.33 -3.22
N GLU A 37 0.89 7.56 -2.51
CA GLU A 37 -0.58 7.74 -2.47
C GLU A 37 -0.97 9.12 -1.92
N THR A 38 -0.20 9.61 -0.95
CA THR A 38 -0.37 10.97 -0.40
C THR A 38 -0.19 12.02 -1.49
N MET A 39 0.91 11.95 -2.22
CA MET A 39 1.22 12.94 -3.24
C MET A 39 0.23 12.88 -4.40
N MET A 40 -0.16 11.68 -4.83
CA MET A 40 -1.21 11.52 -5.84
C MET A 40 -2.53 12.16 -5.38
N THR A 41 -2.94 11.93 -4.14
CA THR A 41 -4.12 12.59 -3.55
C THR A 41 -3.95 14.11 -3.51
N GLY A 42 -2.75 14.60 -3.17
CA GLY A 42 -2.45 16.03 -3.12
C GLY A 42 -2.52 16.71 -4.49
N LEU A 43 -2.02 16.04 -5.52
CA LEU A 43 -2.08 16.51 -6.91
C LEU A 43 -3.52 16.53 -7.44
N ILE A 44 -4.28 15.47 -7.16
CA ILE A 44 -5.71 15.39 -7.50
C ILE A 44 -6.46 16.51 -6.78
N ALA A 45 -6.22 16.67 -5.48
CA ALA A 45 -6.86 17.71 -4.69
C ALA A 45 -6.47 19.10 -5.21
N LYS A 46 -5.21 19.34 -5.59
CA LYS A 46 -4.74 20.61 -6.19
C LYS A 46 -5.43 20.90 -7.51
N PHE A 47 -5.68 19.87 -8.31
CA PHE A 47 -6.43 19.99 -9.55
C PHE A 47 -7.88 20.43 -9.32
N PHE A 48 -8.56 19.87 -8.31
CA PHE A 48 -9.95 20.21 -8.00
C PHE A 48 -10.14 21.48 -7.16
N MET A 49 -9.26 21.74 -6.21
CA MET A 49 -9.39 22.82 -5.22
C MET A 49 -8.51 24.05 -5.54
N GLY A 50 -7.60 23.96 -6.52
CA GLY A 50 -6.70 25.05 -6.90
C GLY A 50 -5.83 25.52 -5.73
N GLY A 51 -5.67 26.85 -5.59
CA GLY A 51 -4.90 27.47 -4.50
C GLY A 51 -5.55 27.41 -3.12
N ALA A 52 -6.77 26.87 -2.98
CA ALA A 52 -7.39 26.69 -1.66
C ALA A 52 -6.67 25.63 -0.81
N ILE A 53 -5.88 24.75 -1.44
CA ILE A 53 -5.08 23.73 -0.76
C ILE A 53 -3.93 24.32 0.05
N ASP A 54 -3.39 25.46 -0.37
CA ASP A 54 -2.32 26.13 0.36
C ASP A 54 -2.79 26.67 1.72
N ARG A 55 -4.10 26.76 1.94
CA ARG A 55 -4.68 27.09 3.26
C ARG A 55 -4.55 25.95 4.26
N ILE A 56 -4.35 24.72 3.81
CA ILE A 56 -4.24 23.55 4.68
C ILE A 56 -2.75 23.31 4.97
N PRO A 57 -2.28 23.49 6.22
CA PRO A 57 -0.87 23.43 6.55
C PRO A 57 -0.22 22.07 6.27
N PHE A 58 -1.02 20.99 6.24
CA PHE A 58 -0.56 19.65 5.86
C PHE A 58 0.08 19.62 4.47
N TRP A 59 -0.53 20.28 3.48
CA TRP A 59 -0.05 20.29 2.08
C TRP A 59 1.07 21.31 1.84
N ASN A 60 1.33 22.21 2.78
CA ASN A 60 2.40 23.19 2.66
C ASN A 60 3.66 22.77 3.44
N VAL A 61 3.47 22.20 4.64
CA VAL A 61 4.55 21.88 5.58
C VAL A 61 4.96 20.41 5.52
N ALA A 62 3.99 19.48 5.46
CA ALA A 62 4.29 18.05 5.57
C ALA A 62 4.47 17.38 4.19
N PHE A 63 3.64 17.72 3.21
CA PHE A 63 3.68 17.14 1.86
C PHE A 63 3.40 18.21 0.79
N PRO A 64 4.40 19.01 0.39
CA PRO A 64 4.25 19.92 -0.74
C PRO A 64 3.94 19.13 -2.02
N PRO A 65 2.79 19.34 -2.68
CA PRO A 65 2.36 18.52 -3.81
C PRO A 65 3.30 18.73 -5.00
N ASP A 66 4.14 17.72 -5.24
CA ASP A 66 5.14 17.70 -6.31
C ASP A 66 4.88 16.51 -7.26
N PRO A 67 4.70 16.75 -8.57
CA PRO A 67 4.43 15.69 -9.56
C PRO A 67 5.65 14.82 -9.91
N TYR A 68 6.85 15.25 -9.56
CA TYR A 68 8.10 14.51 -9.75
C TYR A 68 8.45 13.64 -8.54
N TYR A 69 7.56 13.52 -7.56
CA TYR A 69 7.80 12.68 -6.40
C TYR A 69 7.94 11.20 -6.81
N TRP A 70 9.16 10.67 -6.72
CA TRP A 70 9.53 9.34 -7.22
C TRP A 70 8.65 8.20 -6.71
N LYS A 71 8.13 8.31 -5.47
CA LYS A 71 7.30 7.26 -4.86
C LYS A 71 5.95 7.07 -5.56
N ILE A 72 5.45 8.08 -6.29
CA ILE A 72 4.24 7.95 -7.12
C ILE A 72 4.47 6.90 -8.22
N TYR A 73 5.66 6.92 -8.84
CA TYR A 73 6.00 5.98 -9.91
C TYR A 73 6.16 4.54 -9.40
N ILE A 74 6.52 4.35 -8.14
CA ILE A 74 6.53 3.01 -7.52
C ILE A 74 5.10 2.47 -7.37
N SER A 75 4.16 3.29 -6.89
CA SER A 75 2.74 2.90 -6.85
C SER A 75 2.21 2.52 -8.23
N LEU A 76 2.48 3.34 -9.25
CA LEU A 76 2.08 3.06 -10.63
C LEU A 76 2.74 1.79 -11.17
N GLY A 77 4.04 1.60 -10.90
CA GLY A 77 4.80 0.42 -11.28
C GLY A 77 4.26 -0.87 -10.66
N MET A 78 3.84 -0.84 -9.38
CA MET A 78 3.20 -1.98 -8.73
C MET A 78 1.87 -2.33 -9.37
N VAL A 79 1.01 -1.35 -9.66
CA VAL A 79 -0.28 -1.58 -10.34
C VAL A 79 -0.05 -2.17 -11.73
N PHE A 80 0.87 -1.60 -12.49
CA PHE A 80 1.21 -2.08 -13.83
C PHE A 80 1.82 -3.50 -13.78
N GLY A 81 2.74 -3.76 -12.85
CA GLY A 81 3.36 -5.08 -12.66
C GLY A 81 2.34 -6.14 -12.25
N ALA A 82 1.42 -5.82 -11.34
CA ALA A 82 0.33 -6.71 -10.93
C ALA A 82 -0.61 -7.02 -12.10
N PHE A 83 -0.92 -6.02 -12.92
CA PHE A 83 -1.75 -6.20 -14.12
C PHE A 83 -1.07 -7.10 -15.15
N VAL A 84 0.19 -6.82 -15.51
CA VAL A 84 0.97 -7.66 -16.44
C VAL A 84 1.10 -9.09 -15.92
N GLY A 85 1.37 -9.25 -14.62
CA GLY A 85 1.41 -10.56 -13.97
C GLY A 85 0.09 -11.31 -14.10
N ALA A 86 -1.03 -10.68 -13.78
CA ALA A 86 -2.35 -11.30 -13.88
C ALA A 86 -2.73 -11.71 -15.31
N VAL A 87 -2.37 -10.89 -16.31
CA VAL A 87 -2.62 -11.19 -17.74
C VAL A 87 -1.77 -12.35 -18.22
N LEU A 88 -0.47 -12.37 -17.87
CA LEU A 88 0.45 -13.46 -18.24
C LEU A 88 0.07 -14.79 -17.57
N SER A 89 -0.42 -14.74 -16.34
CA SER A 89 -0.95 -15.90 -15.61
C SER A 89 -2.32 -16.37 -16.13
N LYS A 90 -2.99 -15.59 -16.98
CA LYS A 90 -4.39 -15.81 -17.41
C LYS A 90 -5.39 -15.88 -16.25
N GLU A 91 -5.06 -15.25 -15.12
CA GLU A 91 -5.91 -15.18 -13.93
C GLU A 91 -6.64 -13.84 -13.80
N PHE A 92 -6.47 -12.94 -14.79
CA PHE A 92 -7.18 -11.68 -14.81
C PHE A 92 -8.70 -11.91 -14.87
N CYS A 93 -9.38 -11.51 -13.79
CA CYS A 93 -10.82 -11.65 -13.63
C CYS A 93 -11.34 -10.34 -13.01
N TRP A 94 -12.27 -9.68 -13.70
CA TRP A 94 -12.93 -8.50 -13.17
C TRP A 94 -13.92 -8.92 -12.08
N ARG A 95 -13.58 -8.64 -10.81
CA ARG A 95 -14.43 -8.96 -9.65
C ARG A 95 -14.97 -7.67 -9.06
N MET A 96 -16.30 -7.58 -8.96
CA MET A 96 -16.98 -6.52 -8.23
C MET A 96 -17.64 -7.10 -6.97
N PRO A 97 -17.72 -6.33 -5.87
CA PRO A 97 -18.47 -6.75 -4.69
C PRO A 97 -19.95 -6.86 -5.02
N HIS A 98 -20.58 -7.97 -4.66
CA HIS A 98 -22.00 -8.21 -4.96
C HIS A 98 -22.93 -7.60 -3.90
N ARG A 99 -22.44 -7.41 -2.66
CA ARG A 99 -23.24 -6.89 -1.54
C ARG A 99 -22.87 -5.45 -1.21
N LEU A 100 -23.87 -4.64 -0.88
CA LEU A 100 -23.66 -3.26 -0.41
C LEU A 100 -22.86 -3.21 0.89
N THR A 101 -22.99 -4.22 1.75
CA THR A 101 -22.21 -4.33 3.00
C THR A 101 -20.71 -4.43 2.73
N GLU A 102 -20.31 -5.14 1.67
CA GLU A 102 -18.90 -5.23 1.27
C GLU A 102 -18.35 -3.86 0.83
N TRP A 103 -19.14 -3.09 0.09
CA TRP A 103 -18.75 -1.72 -0.31
C TRP A 103 -18.53 -0.80 0.89
N VAL A 104 -19.42 -0.87 1.89
CA VAL A 104 -19.29 -0.10 3.13
C VAL A 104 -18.02 -0.52 3.88
N MET A 105 -17.77 -1.82 3.99
CA MET A 105 -16.58 -2.35 4.68
C MET A 105 -15.27 -1.95 4.01
N ILE A 106 -15.19 -2.05 2.68
CA ILE A 106 -14.00 -1.66 1.92
C ILE A 106 -13.74 -0.16 2.10
N THR A 107 -14.78 0.67 2.08
CA THR A 107 -14.67 2.13 2.25
C THR A 107 -14.20 2.50 3.66
N ILE A 108 -14.83 1.94 4.70
CA ILE A 108 -14.44 2.17 6.09
C ILE A 108 -13.03 1.65 6.35
N GLY A 109 -12.70 0.46 5.85
CA GLY A 109 -11.36 -0.12 5.97
C GLY A 109 -10.29 0.74 5.30
N GLY A 110 -10.55 1.26 4.11
CA GLY A 110 -9.66 2.17 3.41
C GLY A 110 -9.42 3.47 4.18
N LEU A 111 -10.48 4.07 4.74
CA LEU A 111 -10.38 5.27 5.58
C LEU A 111 -9.53 5.01 6.83
N LEU A 112 -9.79 3.91 7.55
CA LEU A 112 -9.01 3.51 8.73
C LEU A 112 -7.54 3.25 8.38
N MET A 113 -7.27 2.62 7.24
CA MET A 113 -5.90 2.39 6.75
C MET A 113 -5.18 3.72 6.47
N GLY A 114 -5.87 4.68 5.85
CA GLY A 114 -5.34 6.03 5.61
C GLY A 114 -5.00 6.75 6.92
N ILE A 115 -5.89 6.71 7.91
CA ILE A 115 -5.65 7.29 9.24
C ILE A 115 -4.45 6.59 9.92
N GLY A 116 -4.40 5.26 9.88
CA GLY A 116 -3.33 4.47 10.48
C GLY A 116 -1.94 4.79 9.91
N ILE A 117 -1.82 4.88 8.58
CA ILE A 117 -0.55 5.21 7.92
C ILE A 117 -0.06 6.61 8.32
N ARG A 118 -0.96 7.56 8.62
CA ARG A 118 -0.58 8.90 9.09
C ARG A 118 -0.12 8.93 10.52
N LEU A 119 -0.75 8.16 11.39
CA LEU A 119 -0.37 8.08 12.80
C LEU A 119 0.95 7.32 12.97
N ALA A 120 1.13 6.24 12.21
CA ALA A 120 2.32 5.39 12.31
C ALA A 120 3.48 5.86 11.43
N PHE A 121 3.23 6.72 10.43
CA PHE A 121 4.18 7.11 9.35
C PHE A 121 4.72 5.94 8.51
N VAL A 122 4.18 4.74 8.69
CA VAL A 122 4.64 3.51 8.08
C VAL A 122 3.43 2.73 7.56
N CYS A 123 3.63 2.02 6.46
CA CYS A 123 2.65 1.08 5.88
C CYS A 123 3.20 -0.35 5.90
N ASN A 124 2.35 -1.34 5.60
CA ASN A 124 2.70 -2.76 5.69
C ASN A 124 4.01 -3.12 4.98
N VAL A 125 4.16 -2.70 3.72
CA VAL A 125 5.35 -2.97 2.90
C VAL A 125 6.61 -2.36 3.52
N SER A 126 6.54 -1.08 3.91
CA SER A 126 7.69 -0.40 4.51
C SER A 126 8.04 -0.94 5.89
N THR A 127 7.06 -1.41 6.67
CA THR A 127 7.35 -2.04 7.97
C THR A 127 8.08 -3.35 7.77
N PHE A 128 7.60 -4.21 6.87
CA PHE A 128 8.14 -5.55 6.68
C PHE A 128 9.50 -5.57 5.97
N PHE A 129 9.67 -4.78 4.91
CA PHE A 129 10.90 -4.79 4.10
C PHE A 129 11.93 -3.72 4.53
N GLY A 130 11.48 -2.62 5.16
CA GLY A 130 12.38 -1.56 5.65
C GLY A 130 12.72 -1.67 7.13
N LEU A 131 11.73 -1.37 8.01
CA LEU A 131 12.01 -1.18 9.44
C LEU A 131 12.32 -2.48 10.20
N THR A 132 11.75 -3.61 9.78
CA THR A 132 11.93 -4.89 10.47
C THR A 132 13.37 -5.43 10.32
N PRO A 133 13.97 -5.47 9.11
CA PRO A 133 15.38 -5.84 8.92
C PRO A 133 16.38 -4.91 9.63
N GLU A 134 16.02 -3.63 9.80
CA GLU A 134 16.83 -2.64 10.53
C GLU A 134 16.77 -2.80 12.06
N MET A 135 16.06 -3.83 12.56
CA MET A 135 15.82 -4.07 13.99
C MET A 135 15.24 -2.84 14.72
N ASN A 136 14.41 -2.04 14.04
CA ASN A 136 13.79 -0.87 14.64
C ASN A 136 12.62 -1.28 15.54
N LEU A 137 12.66 -0.89 16.82
CA LEU A 137 11.60 -1.16 17.80
C LEU A 137 10.23 -0.62 17.34
N GLY A 138 10.22 0.55 16.69
CA GLY A 138 8.99 1.12 16.12
C GLY A 138 8.41 0.27 14.99
N GLY A 139 9.26 -0.39 14.20
CA GLY A 139 8.86 -1.35 13.19
C GLY A 139 8.17 -2.56 13.81
N TYR A 140 8.78 -3.17 14.83
CA TYR A 140 8.17 -4.31 15.53
C TYR A 140 6.84 -3.97 16.20
N LEU A 141 6.71 -2.77 16.79
CA LEU A 141 5.45 -2.29 17.36
C LEU A 141 4.39 -2.08 16.27
N ALA A 142 4.78 -1.55 15.11
CA ALA A 142 3.88 -1.38 13.98
C ALA A 142 3.41 -2.74 13.43
N VAL A 143 4.29 -3.75 13.33
CA VAL A 143 3.92 -5.11 12.92
C VAL A 143 2.88 -5.70 13.87
N SER A 144 3.09 -5.62 15.19
CA SER A 144 2.13 -6.17 16.16
C SER A 144 0.77 -5.47 16.09
N GLY A 145 0.76 -4.15 15.91
CA GLY A 145 -0.46 -3.37 15.69
C GLY A 145 -1.20 -3.77 14.42
N ILE A 146 -0.47 -3.97 13.31
CA ILE A 146 -1.06 -4.41 12.04
C ILE A 146 -1.64 -5.84 12.17
N LEU A 147 -0.92 -6.75 12.82
CA LEU A 147 -1.40 -8.11 13.06
C LEU A 147 -2.68 -8.13 13.90
N ALA A 148 -2.70 -7.38 15.01
CA ALA A 148 -3.87 -7.27 15.87
C ALA A 148 -5.06 -6.65 15.12
N GLY A 149 -4.84 -5.56 14.38
CA GLY A 149 -5.87 -4.90 13.58
C GLY A 149 -6.44 -5.81 12.49
N THR A 150 -5.57 -6.55 11.79
CA THR A 150 -5.99 -7.50 10.74
C THR A 150 -6.78 -8.66 11.33
N TRP A 151 -6.40 -9.17 12.51
CA TRP A 151 -7.11 -10.24 13.19
C TRP A 151 -8.54 -9.80 13.57
N VAL A 152 -8.68 -8.63 14.21
CA VAL A 152 -9.99 -8.06 14.56
C VAL A 152 -10.82 -7.76 13.32
N GLY A 153 -10.22 -7.17 12.28
CA GLY A 153 -10.90 -6.86 11.02
C GLY A 153 -11.42 -8.13 10.32
N THR A 154 -10.61 -9.18 10.28
CA THR A 154 -11.01 -10.49 9.71
C THR A 154 -12.14 -11.12 10.51
N TRP A 155 -12.09 -11.02 11.84
CA TRP A 155 -13.15 -11.54 12.71
C TRP A 155 -14.49 -10.82 12.48
N ILE A 156 -14.47 -9.49 12.37
CA ILE A 156 -15.65 -8.68 12.05
C ILE A 156 -16.17 -9.02 10.65
N TYR A 157 -15.28 -9.13 9.66
CA TYR A 157 -15.65 -9.44 8.28
C TYR A 157 -16.35 -10.81 8.19
N LYS A 158 -15.76 -11.84 8.81
CA LYS A 158 -16.31 -13.19 8.85
C LYS A 158 -17.72 -13.21 9.46
N LYS A 159 -17.91 -12.52 10.59
CA LYS A 159 -19.22 -12.43 11.26
C LYS A 159 -20.32 -11.80 10.40
N ASN A 160 -19.97 -10.87 9.50
CA ASN A 160 -20.93 -10.21 8.61
C ASN A 160 -21.22 -10.99 7.32
N LEU A 161 -20.35 -11.92 6.91
CA LEU A 161 -20.60 -12.80 5.76
C LEU A 161 -21.43 -14.02 6.12
N GLU A 162 -21.27 -14.53 7.35
CA GLU A 162 -22.04 -15.67 7.89
C GLU A 162 -23.45 -15.28 8.39
N GLY A 163 -23.75 -13.97 8.43
CA GLY A 163 -25.05 -13.41 8.83
C GLY A 163 -25.96 -13.02 7.68
#